data_AF-A0A7C2IZH5-F1
#
_entry.id   AF-A0A7C2IZH5-F1
#
_cell.length_a   1.000
_cell.length_b   1.000
_cell.length_c   1.000
_cell.angle_alpha   90.00
_cell.angle_beta   90.00
_cell.angle_gamma   90.00
#
_symmetry.space_group_name_H-M   'P 1'
#
loop_
_entity.id
_entity.type
_entity.pdbx_description
1 polymer ?
#
loop_
_entity_poly.entity_id
_entity_poly.type
_entity_poly.pdbx_seq_one_letter_code
_entity_poly.pdbx_strand_id
1 'polypeptide(L)'
;AKGYPIFNPASQLGRFVAYYEHPGGTATVRCLGTYFRLHIDPVGDMRLCYGFPPIGNVLRDEPREAWKSERAAQIRSASKGCSRPCRLLNCNL
;
A
#
# COMPACT_ATOMS: atom_id res chain seq x y z
N ALA A 1 30.25 -17.51 -10.03
CA ALA A 1 28.85 -17.85 -9.73
C ALA A 1 27.95 -16.95 -10.57
N LYS A 2 26.93 -17.49 -11.26
CA LYS A 2 25.92 -16.65 -11.94
C LYS A 2 24.94 -16.16 -10.88
N GLY A 3 24.89 -14.84 -10.67
CA GLY A 3 23.95 -14.22 -9.73
C GLY A 3 22.49 -14.38 -10.17
N TYR A 4 21.57 -14.20 -9.24
CA TYR A 4 20.13 -14.16 -9.52
C TYR A 4 19.71 -12.79 -10.06
N PRO A 5 18.67 -12.72 -10.92
CA PRO A 5 18.16 -11.46 -11.42
C PRO A 5 17.59 -10.60 -10.29
N ILE A 6 17.97 -9.32 -10.26
CA ILE A 6 17.38 -8.33 -9.37
C ILE A 6 15.97 -8.06 -9.86
N PHE A 7 14.96 -8.38 -9.05
CA PHE A 7 13.55 -8.23 -9.42
C PHE A 7 13.10 -6.77 -9.44
N ASN A 8 13.76 -5.92 -8.67
CA ASN A 8 13.48 -4.50 -8.62
C ASN A 8 14.01 -3.79 -9.89
N PRO A 9 13.20 -2.96 -10.57
CA PRO A 9 13.67 -2.24 -11.73
C PRO A 9 14.70 -1.18 -11.32
N ALA A 10 15.68 -0.90 -12.17
CA ALA A 10 16.69 0.14 -11.93
C ALA A 10 16.08 1.53 -11.66
N SER A 11 14.90 1.80 -12.22
CA SER A 11 14.13 3.03 -11.96
C SER A 11 13.71 3.18 -10.50
N GLN A 12 13.50 2.07 -9.77
CA GLN A 12 13.21 2.12 -8.34
C GLN A 12 14.45 2.57 -7.56
N LEU A 13 15.65 2.09 -7.92
CA LEU A 13 16.91 2.53 -7.30
C LEU A 13 17.11 4.03 -7.46
N GLY A 14 16.84 4.59 -8.65
CA GLY A 14 16.89 6.04 -8.86
C GLY A 14 15.92 6.83 -7.96
N ARG A 15 14.76 6.25 -7.62
CA ARG A 15 13.80 6.87 -6.68
C ARG A 15 14.29 6.87 -5.23
N PHE A 16 15.16 5.94 -4.85
CA PHE A 16 15.78 5.97 -3.52
C PHE A 16 16.72 7.18 -3.38
N VAL A 17 17.52 7.48 -4.41
CA VAL A 17 18.37 8.68 -4.42
C VAL A 17 17.53 9.94 -4.23
N ALA A 18 16.49 10.11 -5.05
CA ALA A 18 15.58 11.25 -4.96
C ALA A 18 14.88 11.38 -3.60
N TYR A 19 14.56 10.25 -2.94
CA TYR A 19 14.00 10.26 -1.59
C TYR A 19 14.99 10.76 -0.53
N TYR A 20 16.25 10.35 -0.60
CA TYR A 20 17.26 10.80 0.37
C TYR A 20 17.66 12.26 0.15
N GLU A 21 17.71 12.73 -1.09
CA GLU A 21 17.95 14.15 -1.41
C GLU A 21 16.74 15.04 -1.08
N HIS A 22 15.53 14.52 -1.32
CA HIS A 22 14.26 15.23 -1.14
C HIS A 22 13.22 14.32 -0.49
N PRO A 23 13.18 14.22 0.84
CA PRO A 23 12.28 13.30 1.56
C PRO A 23 10.78 13.46 1.21
N GLY A 24 10.35 14.66 0.78
CA GLY A 24 8.99 14.95 0.31
C GLY A 24 8.69 14.53 -1.13
N GLY A 25 9.69 14.22 -1.96
CA GLY A 25 9.56 13.95 -3.40
C GLY A 25 8.88 12.62 -3.75
N THR A 26 8.69 11.73 -2.77
CA THR A 26 8.01 10.44 -2.96
C THR A 26 6.53 10.56 -3.27
N ALA A 27 5.93 11.74 -3.09
CA ALA A 27 4.54 12.07 -3.47
C ALA A 27 4.23 11.81 -4.94
N THR A 28 5.25 11.86 -5.82
CA THR A 28 5.11 11.63 -7.26
C THR A 28 4.82 10.18 -7.64
N VAL A 29 5.17 9.22 -6.78
CA VAL A 29 4.87 7.81 -7.01
C VAL A 29 3.45 7.53 -6.52
N ARG A 30 2.57 7.07 -7.42
CA ARG A 30 1.19 6.73 -7.04
C ARG A 30 1.17 5.46 -6.19
N CYS A 31 0.57 5.52 -5.00
CA CYS A 31 0.28 4.33 -4.22
C CYS A 31 -0.94 3.62 -4.81
N LEU A 32 -0.80 2.32 -5.09
CA LEU A 32 -1.88 1.49 -5.58
C LEU A 32 -2.31 0.40 -4.58
N GLY A 33 -1.69 0.38 -3.39
CA GLY A 33 -1.94 -0.65 -2.37
C GLY A 33 -3.43 -0.80 -2.02
N THR A 34 -4.15 0.32 -1.88
CA THR A 34 -5.59 0.31 -1.55
C THR A 34 -6.52 -0.18 -2.67
N TYR A 35 -5.99 -0.47 -3.87
CA TYR A 35 -6.76 -0.90 -5.03
C TYR A 35 -6.62 -2.39 -5.33
N PHE A 36 -5.57 -3.05 -4.85
CA PHE A 36 -5.31 -4.46 -5.19
C PHE A 36 -4.87 -5.33 -4.00
N ARG A 37 -4.74 -4.76 -2.79
CA ARG A 37 -4.43 -5.54 -1.59
C ARG A 37 -5.61 -5.55 -0.63
N LEU A 38 -5.95 -6.73 -0.16
CA LEU A 38 -6.77 -6.95 1.02
C LEU A 38 -5.89 -7.61 2.08
N HIS A 39 -5.66 -6.90 3.17
CA HIS A 39 -4.97 -7.43 4.34
C HIS A 39 -6.00 -7.95 5.33
N ILE A 40 -5.69 -9.08 5.95
CA ILE A 40 -6.46 -9.65 7.07
C ILE A 40 -5.49 -9.75 8.23
N ASP A 41 -5.80 -9.10 9.35
CA ASP A 41 -4.98 -9.20 10.55
C ASP A 41 -5.40 -10.39 11.45
N PRO A 42 -4.62 -10.73 12.49
CA PRO A 42 -4.88 -11.92 13.32
C PRO A 42 -6.22 -11.92 14.06
N VAL A 43 -6.86 -10.76 14.24
CA VAL A 43 -8.20 -10.66 14.86
C VAL A 43 -9.32 -10.63 13.81
N GLY A 44 -8.96 -10.81 12.54
CA GLY A 44 -9.88 -10.91 11.41
C GLY A 44 -10.22 -9.58 10.75
N ASP A 45 -9.65 -8.45 11.17
CA ASP A 45 -9.98 -7.18 10.54
C ASP A 45 -9.44 -7.12 9.10
N MET A 46 -10.32 -6.74 8.19
CA MET A 46 -10.03 -6.56 6.78
C MET A 46 -9.59 -5.12 6.53
N ARG A 47 -8.44 -4.92 5.88
CA ARG A 47 -7.84 -3.59 5.63
C ARG A 47 -7.37 -3.46 4.19
N LEU A 48 -7.53 -2.27 3.62
CA LEU A 48 -6.93 -1.93 2.31
C LEU A 48 -5.45 -1.52 2.42
N CYS A 49 -5.04 -1.08 3.61
CA CYS A 49 -3.68 -0.67 3.96
C CYS A 49 -3.60 -0.52 5.49
N TYR A 50 -2.52 -0.95 6.13
CA TYR A 50 -2.32 -0.78 7.59
C TYR A 50 -2.32 0.67 8.05
N GLY A 51 -2.07 1.58 7.12
CA GLY A 51 -2.13 3.00 7.35
C GLY A 51 -3.54 3.59 7.53
N PHE A 52 -4.58 2.79 7.33
CA PHE A 52 -5.98 3.20 7.41
C PHE A 52 -6.78 2.26 8.33
N PRO A 53 -7.94 2.72 8.83
CA PRO A 53 -8.85 1.88 9.59
C PRO A 53 -9.35 0.67 8.77
N PRO A 54 -9.85 -0.38 9.43
CA PRO A 54 -10.42 -1.53 8.74
C PRO A 54 -11.71 -1.16 7.98
N ILE A 55 -12.01 -1.98 6.96
CA ILE A 55 -13.20 -1.90 6.13
C ILE A 55 -14.27 -2.94 6.53
N GLY A 56 -13.95 -3.79 7.51
CA GLY A 56 -14.81 -4.86 8.01
C GLY A 56 -13.97 -5.88 8.77
N ASN A 57 -14.56 -7.03 9.10
CA ASN A 57 -13.89 -8.16 9.72
C ASN A 57 -14.41 -9.47 9.14
N VAL A 58 -13.47 -10.34 8.72
CA VAL A 58 -13.75 -11.56 7.96
C VAL A 58 -14.60 -12.58 8.73
N LEU A 59 -14.68 -12.48 10.06
CA LEU A 59 -15.48 -13.38 10.88
C LEU A 59 -16.98 -13.05 10.85
N ARG A 60 -17.34 -11.84 10.43
CA ARG A 60 -18.72 -11.32 10.46
C ARG A 60 -19.20 -10.70 9.15
N ASP A 61 -18.29 -10.21 8.31
CA ASP A 61 -18.59 -9.47 7.09
C ASP A 61 -18.17 -10.26 5.84
N GLU A 62 -18.96 -10.18 4.78
CA GLU A 62 -18.60 -10.76 3.48
C GLU A 62 -17.48 -9.90 2.82
N PRO A 63 -16.34 -10.50 2.40
CA PRO A 63 -15.19 -9.74 1.93
C PRO A 63 -15.44 -8.87 0.68
N ARG A 64 -16.25 -9.33 -0.28
CA ARG A 64 -16.57 -8.56 -1.49
C ARG A 64 -17.46 -7.36 -1.16
N GLU A 65 -18.38 -7.47 -0.23
CA GLU A 65 -19.22 -6.36 0.23
C GLU A 65 -18.39 -5.36 1.04
N ALA A 66 -17.53 -5.82 1.95
CA ALA A 66 -16.57 -4.96 2.66
C ALA A 66 -15.66 -4.20 1.68
N TRP A 67 -15.20 -4.85 0.61
CA TRP A 67 -14.36 -4.25 -0.43
C TRP A 67 -15.09 -3.15 -1.24
N LYS A 68 -16.39 -3.32 -1.48
CA LYS A 68 -17.24 -2.37 -2.22
C LYS A 68 -17.89 -1.31 -1.33
N SER A 69 -17.75 -1.43 -0.01
CA SER A 69 -18.35 -0.52 0.96
C SER A 69 -17.96 0.95 0.74
N GLU A 70 -18.82 1.84 1.24
CA GLU A 70 -18.53 3.28 1.27
C GLU A 70 -17.23 3.58 2.04
N ARG A 71 -16.98 2.83 3.12
CA ARG A 71 -15.73 2.91 3.90
C ARG A 71 -14.50 2.66 3.04
N ALA A 72 -14.53 1.61 2.22
CA ALA A 72 -13.46 1.29 1.29
C ALA A 72 -13.27 2.40 0.22
N ALA A 73 -14.37 2.96 -0.29
CA ALA A 73 -14.32 4.09 -1.23
C ALA A 73 -13.70 5.35 -0.61
N GLN A 74 -14.08 5.70 0.63
CA GLN A 74 -13.51 6.83 1.38
C GLN A 74 -12.00 6.65 1.58
N ILE A 75 -11.54 5.45 1.96
CA ILE A 75 -10.11 5.15 2.11
C ILE A 75 -9.36 5.28 0.78
N ARG A 76 -9.91 4.78 -0.34
CA ARG A 76 -9.30 4.94 -1.67
C ARG A 76 -9.21 6.39 -2.12
N SER A 77 -10.15 7.23 -1.68
CA SER A 77 -10.09 8.67 -1.91
C SER A 77 -9.00 9.32 -1.06
N ALA A 78 -8.99 9.04 0.24
CA ALA A 78 -8.00 9.57 1.18
C ALA A 78 -6.56 9.12 0.85
N SER A 79 -6.38 7.90 0.32
CA SER A 79 -5.06 7.37 -0.03
C SER A 79 -4.35 8.14 -1.14
N LYS A 80 -5.08 8.94 -1.94
CA LYS A 80 -4.50 9.84 -2.95
C LYS A 80 -3.59 10.90 -2.33
N GLY A 81 -3.87 11.33 -1.10
CA GLY A 81 -3.07 12.31 -0.34
C GLY A 81 -2.03 11.68 0.59
N CYS A 82 -1.82 10.37 0.54
CA CYS A 82 -0.95 9.68 1.49
C CYS A 82 0.54 9.98 1.27
N SER A 83 1.18 10.59 2.27
CA SER A 83 2.62 10.94 2.27
C SER A 83 3.55 9.83 2.74
N ARG A 84 3.04 8.67 3.16
CA ARG A 84 3.88 7.56 3.65
C ARG A 84 4.81 7.00 2.55
N PRO A 85 6.08 6.71 2.84
CA PRO A 85 7.06 6.25 1.85
C PRO A 85 6.95 4.75 1.50
N CYS A 86 5.92 4.03 1.98
CA CYS A 86 5.78 2.56 1.84
C CYS A 86 5.90 2.04 0.40
N ARG A 87 5.51 2.84 -0.59
CA ARG A 87 5.57 2.53 -2.03
C ARG A 87 6.99 2.56 -2.62
N LEU A 88 7.94 3.16 -1.92
CA LEU A 88 9.34 3.19 -2.30
C LEU A 88 10.12 2.03 -1.67
N LEU A 89 9.80 1.75 -0.40
CA LEU A 89 10.50 0.79 0.44
C LEU A 89 10.19 -0.65 0.02
N ASN A 90 11.25 -1.44 -0.14
CA ASN A 90 11.11 -2.88 -0.36
C ASN A 90 10.64 -3.57 0.90
N CYS A 91 9.89 -4.67 0.74
CA CYS A 91 9.40 -5.51 1.85
C CYS A 91 8.66 -4.73 2.95
N ASN A 92 8.04 -3.60 2.60
CA ASN A 92 7.29 -2.81 3.55
C ASN A 92 5.83 -3.29 3.54
N LEU A 93 5.45 -3.95 4.64
CA LEU A 93 4.09 -4.35 4.97
C LEU A 93 3.43 -3.24 5.79
#